data_AF-A0A3D1QXK9-F1
#
_entry.id   AF-A0A3D1QXK9-F1
#
_cell.length_a   1.000
_cell.length_b   1.000
_cell.length_c   1.000
_cell.angle_alpha   90.00
_cell.angle_beta   90.00
_cell.angle_gamma   90.00
#
_symmetry.space_group_name_H-M   'P 1'
#
loop_
_entity.id
_entity.type
_entity.pdbx_description
1 polymer ?
#
loop_
_entity_poly.entity_id
_entity_poly.type
_entity_poly.pdbx_seq_one_letter_code
_entity_poly.pdbx_strand_id
1 'polypeptide(L)'
;MQYPAIVTEEGRATLAEFPNCPGCQTFAEPGEDIVEQAQDALHGWLEATLAAGEVPPKPSVRIKAPKGARVLWIPVPAKLAVKLSLRWQRQEAGLTQAQLARRANVSQQQIAKLEHPDSNPTIETLEKVAKALGAHLEIRLLPRTA
;
A
#
# COMPACT_ATOMS: atom_id res chain seq x y z
N MET A 1 -1.17 -6.72 4.50
CA MET A 1 -1.68 -5.42 5.03
C MET A 1 -2.98 -5.08 4.34
N GLN A 2 -3.83 -4.25 4.94
CA GLN A 2 -5.14 -3.88 4.39
C GLN A 2 -5.42 -2.41 4.71
N TYR A 3 -6.18 -1.72 3.85
CA TYR A 3 -6.67 -0.36 4.10
C TYR A 3 -8.17 -0.38 4.39
N PRO A 4 -8.64 0.40 5.37
CA PRO A 4 -10.08 0.56 5.58
C PRO A 4 -10.67 1.48 4.49
N ALA A 5 -11.68 0.99 3.80
CA ALA A 5 -12.60 1.80 3.01
C ALA A 5 -13.89 2.03 3.82
N ILE A 6 -14.34 3.28 3.91
CA ILE A 6 -15.66 3.63 4.42
C ILE A 6 -16.63 3.53 3.24
N VAL A 7 -17.69 2.78 3.42
CA VAL A 7 -18.67 2.50 2.37
C VAL A 7 -20.04 3.02 2.79
N THR A 8 -20.65 3.81 1.91
CA THR A 8 -21.94 4.48 2.11
C THR A 8 -22.84 4.30 0.89
N GLU A 9 -24.15 4.38 1.09
CA GLU A 9 -25.11 4.42 -0.03
C GLU A 9 -25.31 5.87 -0.48
N GLU A 10 -25.17 6.12 -1.78
CA GLU A 10 -25.41 7.42 -2.43
C GLU A 10 -26.46 7.27 -3.54
N GLY A 11 -27.72 7.52 -3.18
CA GLY A 11 -28.85 7.37 -4.10
C GLY A 11 -29.06 5.91 -4.50
N ARG A 12 -28.66 5.54 -5.72
CA ARG A 12 -28.71 4.15 -6.22
C ARG A 12 -27.34 3.48 -6.28
N ALA A 13 -26.27 4.22 -6.10
CA ALA A 13 -24.91 3.70 -6.14
C ALA A 13 -24.38 3.50 -4.72
N THR A 14 -23.39 2.64 -4.57
CA THR A 14 -22.60 2.51 -3.35
C THR A 14 -21.27 3.20 -3.55
N LEU A 15 -20.87 4.08 -2.63
CA LEU A 15 -19.58 4.78 -2.63
C LEU A 15 -18.61 4.06 -1.68
N ALA A 16 -17.34 3.91 -2.08
CA ALA A 16 -16.24 3.54 -1.21
C ALA A 16 -15.17 4.64 -1.21
N GLU A 17 -14.81 5.13 -0.03
CA GLU A 17 -13.76 6.14 0.17
C GLU A 17 -12.66 5.59 1.07
N PHE A 18 -11.40 5.95 0.80
CA PHE A 18 -10.25 5.61 1.63
C PHE A 18 -9.77 6.83 2.42
N PRO A 19 -10.11 6.97 3.72
CA PRO A 19 -9.91 8.23 4.45
C PRO A 19 -8.45 8.64 4.64
N ASN A 20 -7.52 7.70 4.54
CA ASN A 20 -6.09 8.00 4.59
C ASN A 20 -5.50 8.38 3.25
N CYS A 21 -6.19 8.13 2.14
CA CYS A 21 -5.70 8.30 0.79
C CYS A 21 -6.50 9.41 0.10
N PRO A 22 -6.05 10.69 0.17
CA PRO A 22 -6.81 11.81 -0.37
C PRO A 22 -7.22 11.62 -1.83
N GLY A 23 -8.52 11.76 -2.10
CA GLY A 23 -9.10 11.60 -3.44
C GLY A 23 -9.23 10.16 -3.92
N CYS A 24 -8.82 9.16 -3.12
CA CYS A 24 -9.03 7.76 -3.44
C CYS A 24 -10.45 7.35 -3.04
N GLN A 25 -11.32 7.29 -4.05
CA GLN A 25 -12.71 6.89 -3.91
C GLN A 25 -13.20 6.24 -5.21
N THR A 26 -14.27 5.47 -5.13
CA THR A 26 -14.93 4.84 -6.28
C THR A 26 -16.39 4.56 -5.99
N PHE A 27 -17.16 4.25 -7.03
CA PHE A 27 -18.56 3.89 -6.95
C PHE A 27 -18.80 2.50 -7.53
N ALA A 28 -19.86 1.86 -7.07
CA ALA A 28 -20.46 0.70 -7.69
C ALA A 28 -21.92 1.00 -8.01
N GLU A 29 -22.30 0.82 -9.27
CA GLU A 29 -23.67 0.88 -9.73
C GLU A 29 -24.48 -0.35 -9.26
N PRO A 30 -25.82 -0.31 -9.33
CA PRO A 30 -26.65 -1.48 -9.04
C PRO A 30 -26.22 -2.72 -9.83
N GLY A 31 -25.74 -3.74 -9.11
CA GLY A 31 -25.28 -5.01 -9.68
C GLY A 31 -23.76 -5.16 -9.79
N GLU A 32 -22.99 -4.11 -9.50
CA GLU A 32 -21.52 -4.16 -9.45
C GLU A 32 -21.02 -4.53 -8.05
N ASP A 33 -19.82 -5.12 -7.97
CA ASP A 33 -19.16 -5.40 -6.69
C ASP A 33 -18.26 -4.23 -6.27
N ILE A 34 -18.70 -3.49 -5.27
CA ILE A 34 -17.93 -2.41 -4.66
C ILE A 34 -16.59 -2.87 -4.07
N VAL A 35 -16.44 -4.14 -3.71
CA VAL A 35 -15.15 -4.68 -3.24
C VAL A 35 -14.13 -4.67 -4.38
N GLU A 36 -14.50 -5.11 -5.57
CA GLU A 36 -13.63 -5.14 -6.75
C GLU A 36 -13.25 -3.70 -7.15
N GLN A 37 -14.24 -2.81 -7.25
CA GLN A 37 -14.00 -1.40 -7.57
C GLN A 37 -13.07 -0.74 -6.54
N ALA A 38 -13.27 -1.01 -5.25
CA ALA A 38 -12.44 -0.45 -4.19
C ALA A 38 -11.01 -1.00 -4.22
N GLN A 39 -10.82 -2.27 -4.61
CA GLN A 39 -9.48 -2.84 -4.81
C GLN A 39 -8.72 -2.10 -5.90
N ASP A 40 -9.33 -1.95 -7.08
CA ASP A 40 -8.71 -1.28 -8.22
C ASP A 40 -8.39 0.18 -7.90
N ALA A 41 -9.32 0.91 -7.29
CA ALA A 41 -9.12 2.30 -6.90
C ALA A 41 -7.97 2.46 -5.89
N LEU A 42 -7.90 1.60 -4.87
CA LEU A 42 -6.83 1.64 -3.89
C LEU A 42 -5.47 1.30 -4.51
N HIS A 43 -5.40 0.22 -5.27
CA HIS A 43 -4.13 -0.28 -5.82
C HIS A 43 -3.57 0.74 -6.80
N GLY A 44 -4.39 1.24 -7.72
CA GLY A 44 -4.00 2.27 -8.68
C GLY A 44 -3.54 3.56 -8.00
N TRP A 45 -4.24 3.99 -6.94
CA TRP A 45 -3.84 5.18 -6.17
C TRP A 45 -2.47 4.99 -5.51
N LEU A 46 -2.25 3.86 -4.81
CA LEU A 46 -0.99 3.56 -4.13
C LEU A 46 0.18 3.43 -5.12
N GLU A 47 -0.06 2.81 -6.29
CA GLU A 47 0.93 2.68 -7.35
C GLU A 47 1.30 4.04 -7.95
N ALA A 48 0.30 4.88 -8.25
CA ALA A 48 0.52 6.24 -8.74
C ALA A 48 1.33 7.08 -7.75
N THR A 49 1.01 7.01 -6.45
CA THR A 49 1.77 7.71 -5.40
C THR A 49 3.23 7.24 -5.34
N LEU A 50 3.48 5.93 -5.43
CA LEU A 50 4.85 5.40 -5.46
C LEU A 50 5.62 5.85 -6.71
N ALA A 51 4.98 5.81 -7.88
CA ALA A 51 5.55 6.24 -9.16
C ALA A 51 5.90 7.74 -9.16
N ALA A 52 5.07 8.58 -8.53
CA ALA A 52 5.32 10.00 -8.33
C ALA A 52 6.50 10.29 -7.37
N GLY A 53 7.06 9.27 -6.72
CA GLY A 53 8.14 9.44 -5.75
C GLY A 53 7.65 9.90 -4.36
N GLU A 54 6.34 9.97 -4.16
CA GLU A 54 5.72 10.36 -2.89
C GLU A 54 5.67 9.20 -1.89
N VAL A 55 5.38 9.50 -0.62
CA VAL A 55 5.28 8.49 0.44
C VAL A 55 3.80 8.18 0.65
N PRO A 56 3.31 6.98 0.26
CA PRO A 56 1.93 6.62 0.53
C PRO A 56 1.64 6.65 2.03
N PRO A 57 0.43 7.06 2.45
CA PRO A 57 0.02 7.06 3.84
C PRO A 57 -0.09 5.62 4.35
N LYS A 58 0.26 5.37 5.62
CA LYS A 58 0.04 4.06 6.25
C LYS A 58 -1.46 3.83 6.48
N PRO A 59 -1.95 2.58 6.42
CA PRO A 59 -3.34 2.30 6.74
C PRO A 59 -3.65 2.60 8.21
N SER A 60 -4.82 3.17 8.48
CA SER A 60 -5.28 3.34 9.87
C SER A 60 -5.66 2.01 10.50
N VAL A 61 -5.16 1.77 11.72
CA VAL A 61 -5.51 0.58 12.52
C VAL A 61 -6.90 0.70 13.16
N ARG A 62 -7.39 1.94 13.34
CA ARG A 62 -8.70 2.25 13.88
C ARG A 62 -9.37 3.27 12.99
N ILE A 63 -10.64 3.03 12.68
CA ILE A 63 -11.45 3.97 11.92
C ILE A 63 -12.81 4.14 12.58
N LYS A 64 -13.31 5.38 12.57
CA LYS A 64 -14.67 5.70 12.99
C LYS A 64 -15.50 5.94 11.74
N ALA A 65 -16.38 5.01 11.41
CA ALA A 65 -17.31 5.18 10.31
C ALA A 65 -18.53 6.01 10.77
N PRO A 66 -19.07 6.89 9.91
CA PRO A 66 -20.30 7.61 10.19
C PRO A 66 -21.49 6.64 10.34
N LYS A 67 -22.58 7.12 10.95
CA LYS A 67 -23.78 6.30 11.15
C LYS A 67 -24.34 5.84 9.80
N GLY A 68 -24.58 4.54 9.67
CA GLY A 68 -25.10 3.93 8.43
C GLY A 68 -24.02 3.52 7.43
N ALA A 69 -22.76 3.86 7.66
CA ALA A 69 -21.65 3.37 6.85
C ALA A 69 -21.15 2.00 7.34
N ARG A 70 -20.58 1.23 6.41
CA ARG A 70 -19.85 -0.01 6.71
C ARG A 70 -18.37 0.16 6.38
N VAL A 71 -17.52 -0.66 6.98
CA VAL A 71 -16.08 -0.64 6.73
C VAL A 71 -15.68 -1.90 5.98
N LEU A 72 -15.02 -1.73 4.85
CA LEU A 72 -14.37 -2.81 4.11
C LEU A 72 -12.86 -2.77 4.34
N TRP A 73 -12.25 -3.93 4.56
CA TRP A 73 -10.80 -4.06 4.69
C TRP A 73 -10.21 -4.55 3.38
N ILE A 74 -9.72 -3.62 2.58
CA ILE A 74 -9.23 -3.90 1.23
C ILE A 74 -7.78 -4.38 1.31
N PRO A 75 -7.48 -5.63 0.91
CA PRO A 75 -6.14 -6.16 0.95
C PRO A 75 -5.25 -5.51 -0.10
N VAL A 76 -3.99 -5.29 0.28
CA VAL A 76 -2.93 -4.88 -0.64
C VAL A 76 -2.16 -6.13 -1.09
N PRO A 77 -2.00 -6.38 -2.40
CA PRO A 77 -1.22 -7.48 -2.92
C PRO A 77 0.21 -7.48 -2.38
N ALA A 78 0.79 -8.65 -2.12
CA ALA A 78 2.12 -8.78 -1.53
C ALA A 78 3.19 -8.00 -2.31
N LYS A 79 3.11 -8.02 -3.65
CA LYS A 79 4.03 -7.30 -4.55
C LYS A 79 4.03 -5.79 -4.31
N LEU A 80 2.88 -5.20 -3.98
CA LEU A 80 2.76 -3.78 -3.67
C LEU A 80 3.11 -3.51 -2.20
N ALA A 81 2.62 -4.35 -1.29
CA ALA A 81 2.87 -4.24 0.16
C ALA A 81 4.36 -4.21 0.51
N VAL A 82 5.20 -5.01 -0.15
CA VAL A 82 6.66 -5.01 0.08
C VAL A 82 7.28 -3.65 -0.26
N LYS A 83 6.84 -3.00 -1.35
CA LYS A 83 7.37 -1.69 -1.79
C LYS A 83 6.97 -0.58 -0.82
N LEU A 84 5.71 -0.61 -0.38
CA LEU A 84 5.19 0.28 0.65
C LEU A 84 6.02 0.16 1.93
N SER A 85 6.23 -1.08 2.42
CA SER A 85 7.06 -1.33 3.60
C SER A 85 8.49 -0.81 3.45
N LEU A 86 9.15 -1.04 2.31
CA LEU A 86 10.50 -0.50 2.06
C LEU A 86 10.52 1.03 2.09
N ARG A 87 9.58 1.67 1.38
CA ARG A 87 9.45 3.13 1.35
C ARG A 87 9.22 3.70 2.74
N TRP A 88 8.30 3.12 3.51
CA TRP A 88 8.01 3.58 4.88
C TRP A 88 9.21 3.42 5.80
N GLN A 89 9.84 2.25 5.82
CA GLN A 89 10.99 2.01 6.71
C GLN A 89 12.16 2.92 6.37
N ARG A 90 12.41 3.20 5.08
CA ARG A 90 13.42 4.17 4.68
C ARG A 90 13.10 5.58 5.19
N GLN A 91 11.84 6.01 5.08
CA GLN A 91 11.39 7.32 5.52
C GLN A 91 11.43 7.45 7.05
N GLU A 92 11.02 6.41 7.77
CA GLU A 92 11.09 6.33 9.24
C GLU A 92 12.54 6.35 9.76
N ALA A 93 13.47 5.76 9.01
CA ALA A 93 14.90 5.85 9.28
C ALA A 93 15.52 7.21 8.90
N GLY A 94 14.76 8.15 8.33
CA GLY A 94 15.24 9.46 7.89
C GLY A 94 16.26 9.40 6.75
N LEU A 95 16.22 8.33 5.93
CA LEU A 95 17.22 8.09 4.88
C LEU A 95 16.74 8.54 3.51
N THR A 96 17.61 9.18 2.74
CA THR A 96 17.45 9.30 1.29
C THR A 96 17.71 7.96 0.61
N GLN A 97 17.24 7.79 -0.63
CA GLN A 97 17.54 6.60 -1.43
C GLN A 97 19.05 6.39 -1.60
N ALA A 98 19.82 7.47 -1.79
CA ALA A 98 21.28 7.40 -1.91
C ALA A 98 21.95 6.92 -0.60
N GLN A 99 21.45 7.36 0.56
CA GLN A 99 21.98 6.91 1.84
C GLN A 99 21.67 5.43 2.09
N LEU A 100 20.44 4.98 1.80
CA LEU A 100 20.10 3.55 1.88
C LEU A 100 20.94 2.72 0.92
N ALA A 101 21.14 3.20 -0.31
CA ALA A 101 21.96 2.52 -1.32
C ALA A 101 23.41 2.32 -0.84
N ARG A 102 24.02 3.35 -0.24
CA ARG A 102 25.35 3.25 0.38
C ARG A 102 25.39 2.22 1.50
N ARG A 103 24.39 2.22 2.39
CA ARG A 103 24.31 1.23 3.49
C ARG A 103 24.10 -0.20 2.97
N ALA A 104 23.31 -0.36 1.92
CA ALA A 104 23.04 -1.66 1.30
C ALA A 104 24.10 -2.08 0.28
N ASN A 105 25.15 -1.28 0.05
CA ASN A 105 26.16 -1.51 -0.99
C ASN A 105 25.54 -1.87 -2.36
N VAL A 106 24.68 -0.98 -2.85
CA VAL A 106 23.99 -1.03 -4.16
C VAL A 106 23.95 0.37 -4.76
N SER A 107 23.51 0.50 -6.02
CA SER A 107 23.30 1.80 -6.64
C SER A 107 22.03 2.49 -6.14
N GLN A 108 21.98 3.83 -6.20
CA GLN A 108 20.77 4.57 -5.87
C GLN A 108 19.63 4.23 -6.85
N GLN A 109 19.95 3.95 -8.12
CA GLN A 109 18.99 3.50 -9.12
C GLN A 109 18.38 2.15 -8.75
N GLN A 110 19.15 1.23 -8.14
CA GLN A 110 18.61 -0.03 -7.64
C GLN A 110 17.60 0.23 -6.52
N ILE A 111 17.90 1.08 -5.54
CA ILE A 111 16.92 1.45 -4.49
C ILE A 111 15.68 2.11 -5.08
N ALA A 112 15.84 3.06 -6.01
CA ALA A 112 14.72 3.71 -6.68
C ALA A 112 13.85 2.70 -7.42
N LYS A 113 14.46 1.74 -8.14
CA LYS A 113 13.74 0.65 -8.80
C LYS A 113 13.02 -0.22 -7.78
N LEU A 114 13.62 -0.56 -6.65
CA LEU A 114 12.96 -1.37 -5.62
C LEU A 114 11.69 -0.72 -5.09
N GLU A 115 11.69 0.60 -4.92
CA GLU A 115 10.55 1.37 -4.42
C GLU A 115 9.52 1.75 -5.50
N HIS A 116 9.73 1.35 -6.76
CA HIS A 116 8.82 1.61 -7.88
C HIS A 116 7.70 0.55 -7.95
N PRO A 117 6.44 0.90 -8.31
CA PRO A 117 5.31 -0.05 -8.37
C PRO A 117 5.53 -1.24 -9.31
N ASP A 118 6.30 -1.10 -10.38
CA ASP A 118 6.54 -2.20 -11.32
C ASP A 118 7.65 -3.17 -10.92
N SER A 119 8.35 -2.91 -9.82
CA SER A 119 9.49 -3.71 -9.41
C SER A 119 9.10 -5.14 -8.99
N ASN A 120 9.99 -6.08 -9.29
CA ASN A 120 9.89 -7.48 -8.85
C ASN A 120 11.21 -7.92 -8.19
N PRO A 121 11.47 -7.49 -6.94
CA PRO A 121 12.69 -7.84 -6.24
C PRO A 121 12.75 -9.30 -5.82
N THR A 122 13.95 -9.86 -5.83
CA THR A 122 14.20 -11.19 -5.23
C THR A 122 14.17 -11.08 -3.71
N ILE A 123 13.84 -12.17 -3.02
CA ILE A 123 13.89 -12.26 -1.55
C ILE A 123 15.28 -11.86 -1.04
N GLU A 124 16.35 -12.36 -1.67
CA GLU A 124 17.74 -12.01 -1.33
C GLU A 124 17.99 -10.49 -1.38
N THR A 125 17.45 -9.80 -2.40
CA THR A 125 17.57 -8.34 -2.50
C THR A 125 16.81 -7.65 -1.37
N LEU A 126 15.63 -8.14 -1.02
CA LEU A 126 14.83 -7.62 0.08
C LEU A 126 15.53 -7.79 1.43
N GLU A 127 16.10 -8.96 1.70
CA GLU A 127 16.87 -9.22 2.92
C GLU A 127 18.10 -8.31 3.04
N LYS A 128 18.83 -8.12 1.94
CA LYS A 128 19.99 -7.21 1.88
C LYS A 128 19.60 -5.78 2.26
N VAL A 129 18.49 -5.29 1.70
CA VAL A 129 18.02 -3.92 1.98
C VAL A 129 17.40 -3.81 3.37
N ALA A 130 16.67 -4.82 3.84
CA ALA A 130 16.14 -4.87 5.21
C ALA A 130 17.27 -4.78 6.24
N LYS A 131 18.36 -5.54 6.04
CA LYS A 131 19.56 -5.46 6.89
C LYS A 131 20.16 -4.06 6.93
N ALA A 132 20.24 -3.38 5.77
CA ALA A 132 20.75 -2.01 5.68
C ALA A 132 19.84 -0.96 6.35
N LEU A 133 18.55 -1.27 6.48
CA LEU A 133 17.56 -0.49 7.24
C LEU A 133 17.60 -0.81 8.75
N GLY A 134 18.33 -1.84 9.19
CA GLY A 134 18.28 -2.34 10.56
C GLY A 134 17.01 -3.14 10.87
N ALA A 135 16.34 -3.66 9.84
CA ALA A 135 15.12 -4.47 9.94
C ALA A 135 15.41 -5.94 9.58
N HIS A 136 14.43 -6.82 9.83
CA HIS A 136 14.41 -8.21 9.36
C HIS A 136 13.21 -8.44 8.44
N LEU A 137 13.37 -9.30 7.43
CA LEU A 137 12.28 -9.71 6.56
C LEU A 137 11.56 -10.92 7.18
N GLU A 138 10.24 -10.81 7.35
CA GLU A 138 9.37 -11.92 7.74
C GLU A 138 8.34 -12.18 6.64
N ILE A 139 8.15 -13.44 6.25
CA ILE A 139 7.11 -13.86 5.32
C ILE A 139 6.19 -14.84 6.04
N ARG A 140 4.89 -14.55 6.01
CA ARG A 140 3.84 -15.41 6.58
C ARG A 140 2.78 -15.72 5.54
N LEU A 141 2.40 -16.98 5.45
CA LEU A 141 1.23 -17.43 4.71
C LEU A 141 0.02 -17.37 5.64
N LEU A 142 -1.07 -16.80 5.15
CA LEU A 142 -2.34 -16.70 5.87
C LEU A 142 -3.38 -17.57 5.17
N PRO A 143 -4.31 -18.20 5.90
CA PRO A 143 -5.42 -18.90 5.27
C PRO A 143 -6.24 -17.91 4.43
N ARG A 144 -6.77 -18.37 3.30
CA ARG A 144 -7.80 -17.60 2.58
C ARG A 144 -9.05 -17.62 3.44
N THR A 145 -9.48 -16.46 3.92
CA THR A 145 -10.81 -16.33 4.53
C THR A 145 -11.83 -16.56 3.42
N ALA A 146 -12.70 -17.56 3.62
CA ALA A 146 -13.80 -17.88 2.71
C ALA A 146 -14.88 -16.79 2.72
#